data_AF-A0A962XVY3-F1
#
_entry.id   AF-A0A962XVY3-F1
#
_cell.length_a   1.000
_cell.length_b   1.000
_cell.length_c   1.000
_cell.angle_alpha   90.00
_cell.angle_beta   90.00
_cell.angle_gamma   90.00
#
_symmetry.space_group_name_H-M   'P 1'
#
loop_
_entity.id
_entity.type
_entity.pdbx_description
1 polymer ?
#
loop_
_entity_poly.entity_id
_entity_poly.type
_entity_poly.pdbx_seq_one_letter_code
_entity_poly.pdbx_strand_id
1 'polypeptide(L)'
;MTLLILAAAALPAMAADITLPDSLAQWYKPANKRQVWLHTMFAMRRELQATREYLQQEDGEHALKWANRLAEHYARMPEMVPEWRDEYDMASIDALIEKTAARDFDAALRASDEVTRDCRSCHRQYQALTALKFRWPDFREQRVVLDDGSERDYDEHMALLSTTLNRIRIASDDERWSEATRSLDALREQLGMLGKGCASCHDDAAPRERILGAETEQTFDQLAQSLTAADGKRSGRLLGEAAVAVCARCHGTHRLLSDMRRQLFD
;
A
#
# COMPACT_ATOMS: atom_id res chain seq x y z
N MET A 1 29.26 15.91 46.40
CA MET A 1 28.09 15.25 45.78
C MET A 1 27.60 16.18 44.67
N THR A 2 28.18 16.04 43.48
CA THR A 2 27.97 16.97 42.37
C THR A 2 26.86 16.40 41.49
N LEU A 3 25.71 17.08 41.47
CA LEU A 3 24.53 16.69 40.71
C LEU A 3 24.79 16.96 39.22
N LEU A 4 25.01 15.91 38.43
CA LEU A 4 25.09 16.00 36.98
C LEU A 4 23.66 16.08 36.43
N ILE A 5 23.23 17.26 35.99
CA ILE A 5 21.96 17.43 35.27
C ILE A 5 22.21 16.96 33.84
N LEU A 6 21.71 15.77 33.48
CA LEU A 6 21.59 15.37 32.08
C LEU A 6 20.54 16.25 31.42
N ALA A 7 20.97 17.21 30.60
CA ALA A 7 20.10 17.86 29.64
C ALA A 7 19.73 16.83 28.56
N ALA A 8 18.47 16.40 28.55
CA ALA A 8 17.91 15.66 27.42
C ALA A 8 17.92 16.59 26.21
N ALA A 9 18.84 16.36 25.26
CA ALA A 9 18.79 17.00 23.96
C ALA A 9 17.53 16.52 23.26
N ALA A 10 16.53 17.40 23.15
CA ALA A 10 15.42 17.19 22.24
C ALA A 10 16.00 17.10 20.83
N LEU A 11 15.96 15.92 20.22
CA LEU A 11 16.17 15.78 18.79
C LEU A 11 15.11 16.65 18.11
N PRO A 12 15.48 17.60 17.23
CA PRO A 12 14.48 18.28 16.43
C PRO A 12 13.78 17.20 15.62
N ALA A 13 12.46 17.09 15.80
CA ALA A 13 11.62 16.36 14.87
C ALA A 13 11.74 17.08 13.52
N MET A 14 12.68 16.64 12.69
CA MET A 14 12.66 16.97 11.27
C MET A 14 11.53 16.17 10.63
N ALA A 15 10.30 16.54 10.97
CA ALA A 15 9.21 16.33 10.03
C ALA A 15 9.53 17.27 8.87
N ALA A 16 10.27 16.78 7.89
CA ALA A 16 10.30 17.45 6.59
C ALA A 16 8.84 17.59 6.17
N ASP A 17 8.42 18.81 5.88
CA ASP A 17 7.13 19.10 5.29
C ASP A 17 7.14 18.54 3.86
N ILE A 18 6.98 17.22 3.73
CA ILE A 18 6.97 16.53 2.45
C ILE A 18 5.56 16.68 1.87
N THR A 19 5.28 17.87 1.37
CA THR A 19 4.07 18.15 0.61
C THR A 19 4.21 17.56 -0.80
N LEU A 20 3.27 16.70 -1.19
CA LEU A 20 3.18 16.16 -2.55
C LEU A 20 2.46 17.16 -3.47
N PRO A 21 2.97 17.44 -4.67
CA PRO A 21 2.31 18.35 -5.61
C PRO A 21 0.91 17.87 -6.02
N ASP A 22 -0.03 18.80 -6.16
CA ASP A 22 -1.39 18.48 -6.61
C ASP A 22 -1.42 18.02 -8.08
N SER A 23 -0.49 18.52 -8.90
CA SER A 23 -0.31 18.11 -10.29
C SER A 23 -0.09 16.61 -10.44
N LEU A 24 0.41 15.94 -9.40
CA LEU A 24 0.65 14.50 -9.38
C LEU A 24 -0.65 13.68 -9.45
N ALA A 25 -1.74 14.19 -8.88
CA ALA A 25 -3.01 13.46 -8.74
C ALA A 25 -3.61 13.02 -10.09
N GLN A 26 -3.46 13.84 -11.13
CA GLN A 26 -4.02 13.57 -12.47
C GLN A 26 -3.41 12.34 -13.14
N TRP A 27 -2.29 11.81 -12.63
CA TRP A 27 -1.59 10.65 -13.18
C TRP A 27 -1.95 9.33 -12.49
N TYR A 28 -2.82 9.37 -11.49
CA TYR A 28 -3.29 8.22 -10.72
C TYR A 28 -4.79 7.99 -10.89
N LYS A 29 -5.26 6.81 -10.49
CA LYS A 29 -6.70 6.53 -10.44
C LYS A 29 -7.37 7.45 -9.40
N PRO A 30 -8.61 7.91 -9.64
CA PRO A 30 -9.48 7.57 -10.77
C PRO A 30 -9.22 8.37 -12.05
N ALA A 31 -8.51 9.51 -11.98
CA ALA A 31 -8.29 10.42 -13.11
C ALA A 31 -7.55 9.76 -14.30
N ASN A 32 -6.57 8.90 -14.00
CA ASN A 32 -5.77 8.19 -15.00
C ASN A 32 -5.94 6.67 -14.90
N LYS A 33 -6.90 6.12 -15.65
CA LYS A 33 -7.12 4.67 -15.70
C LYS A 33 -5.91 3.89 -16.23
N ARG A 34 -5.10 4.52 -17.10
CA ARG A 34 -3.92 3.90 -17.75
C ARG A 34 -2.66 3.92 -16.88
N GLN A 35 -2.68 4.56 -15.71
CA GLN A 35 -1.53 4.72 -14.82
C GLN A 35 -0.26 5.21 -15.54
N VAL A 36 -0.39 6.24 -16.37
CA VAL A 36 0.70 6.72 -17.25
C VAL A 36 1.99 6.97 -16.47
N TRP A 37 1.92 7.60 -15.29
CA TRP A 37 3.09 7.81 -14.43
C TRP A 37 3.86 6.52 -14.11
N LEU A 38 3.14 5.47 -13.70
CA LEU A 38 3.75 4.19 -13.34
C LEU A 38 4.36 3.51 -14.58
N HIS A 39 3.70 3.59 -15.73
CA HIS A 39 4.25 3.07 -16.98
C HIS A 39 5.51 3.80 -17.43
N THR A 40 5.58 5.14 -17.29
CA THR A 40 6.80 5.90 -17.57
C THR A 40 7.94 5.49 -16.64
N MET A 41 7.67 5.33 -15.34
CA MET A 41 8.67 4.83 -14.37
C MET A 41 9.18 3.43 -14.73
N PHE A 42 8.30 2.53 -15.17
CA PHE A 42 8.70 1.20 -15.64
C PHE A 42 9.49 1.24 -16.95
N ALA A 43 9.20 2.17 -17.85
CA ALA A 43 9.96 2.39 -19.07
C ALA A 43 11.39 2.84 -18.74
N MET A 44 11.54 3.90 -17.96
CA MET A 44 12.85 4.43 -17.54
C MET A 44 13.68 3.36 -16.82
N ARG A 45 13.08 2.55 -15.93
CA ARG A 45 13.80 1.45 -15.28
C ARG A 45 14.39 0.46 -16.29
N ARG A 46 13.60 0.05 -17.31
CA ARG A 46 14.06 -0.87 -18.36
C ARG A 46 15.13 -0.23 -19.24
N GLU A 47 14.94 1.04 -19.61
CA GLU A 47 15.85 1.75 -20.50
C GLU A 47 17.21 1.99 -19.83
N LEU A 48 17.23 2.36 -18.56
CA LEU A 48 18.46 2.46 -17.76
C LEU A 48 19.16 1.11 -17.64
N GLN A 49 18.41 0.04 -17.35
CA GLN A 49 18.98 -1.31 -17.28
C GLN A 49 19.59 -1.72 -18.63
N ALA A 50 18.84 -1.59 -19.72
CA ALA A 50 19.31 -1.96 -21.05
C ALA A 50 20.56 -1.15 -21.46
N THR A 51 20.57 0.16 -21.20
CA THR A 51 21.73 1.01 -21.46
C THR A 51 22.97 0.44 -20.77
N ARG A 52 22.88 0.11 -19.48
CA ARG A 52 24.00 -0.44 -18.71
C ARG A 52 24.43 -1.82 -19.21
N GLU A 53 23.49 -2.71 -19.50
CA GLU A 53 23.77 -4.04 -20.03
C GLU A 53 24.53 -3.98 -21.35
N TYR A 54 24.16 -3.08 -22.26
CA TYR A 54 24.84 -2.92 -23.55
C TYR A 54 26.17 -2.17 -23.42
N LEU A 55 26.30 -1.20 -22.51
CA LEU A 55 27.59 -0.58 -22.20
C LEU A 55 28.61 -1.62 -21.69
N GLN A 56 28.18 -2.54 -20.83
CA GLN A 56 29.04 -3.63 -20.33
C GLN A 56 29.45 -4.64 -21.41
N GLN A 57 28.65 -4.76 -22.46
CA GLN A 57 28.93 -5.59 -23.64
C GLN A 57 29.71 -4.83 -24.71
N GLU A 58 30.04 -3.56 -24.48
CA GLU A 58 30.65 -2.64 -25.46
C GLU A 58 29.82 -2.51 -26.76
N ASP A 59 28.51 -2.75 -26.68
CA ASP A 59 27.56 -2.59 -27.79
C ASP A 59 27.04 -1.15 -27.83
N GLY A 60 27.84 -0.27 -28.45
CA GLY A 60 27.56 1.17 -28.51
C GLY A 60 26.26 1.53 -29.27
N GLU A 61 25.84 0.74 -30.25
CA GLU A 61 24.63 1.02 -31.02
C GLU A 61 23.38 0.84 -30.16
N HIS A 62 23.27 -0.32 -29.48
CA HIS A 62 22.14 -0.58 -28.60
C HIS A 62 22.21 0.26 -27.34
N ALA A 63 23.40 0.48 -26.76
CA ALA A 63 23.56 1.36 -25.62
C ALA A 63 23.03 2.77 -25.92
N LEU A 64 23.41 3.37 -27.07
CA LEU A 64 22.97 4.70 -27.44
C LEU A 64 21.46 4.76 -27.70
N LYS A 65 20.90 3.75 -28.37
CA LYS A 65 19.45 3.63 -28.60
C LYS A 65 18.66 3.66 -27.29
N TRP A 66 19.11 2.89 -26.29
CA TRP A 66 18.42 2.82 -25.00
C TRP A 66 18.68 4.06 -24.13
N ALA A 67 19.87 4.65 -24.19
CA ALA A 67 20.18 5.90 -23.51
C ALA A 67 19.29 7.05 -24.01
N ASN A 68 19.08 7.15 -25.32
CA ASN A 68 18.19 8.16 -25.90
C ASN A 68 16.73 7.97 -25.48
N ARG A 69 16.23 6.72 -25.44
CA ARG A 69 14.87 6.44 -24.93
C ARG A 69 14.71 6.80 -23.46
N LEU A 70 15.73 6.50 -22.65
CA LEU A 70 15.76 6.92 -21.24
C LEU A 70 15.66 8.44 -21.16
N ALA A 71 16.45 9.16 -21.95
CA ALA A 71 16.46 10.62 -21.95
C ALA A 71 15.12 11.23 -22.36
N GLU A 72 14.45 10.67 -23.36
CA GLU A 72 13.11 11.09 -23.77
C GLU A 72 12.09 10.96 -22.63
N HIS A 73 12.08 9.84 -21.90
CA HIS A 73 11.18 9.68 -20.77
C HIS A 73 11.57 10.52 -19.56
N TYR A 74 12.87 10.64 -19.27
CA TYR A 74 13.40 11.41 -18.16
C TYR A 74 13.06 12.90 -18.32
N ALA A 75 13.22 13.46 -19.52
CA ALA A 75 12.87 14.85 -19.83
C ALA A 75 11.37 15.15 -19.75
N ARG A 76 10.50 14.14 -19.94
CA ARG A 76 9.04 14.30 -19.80
C ARG A 76 8.58 14.37 -18.36
N MET A 77 9.36 13.85 -17.41
CA MET A 77 8.98 13.85 -16.00
C MET A 77 8.72 15.25 -15.41
N PRO A 78 9.59 16.26 -15.62
CA PRO A 78 9.32 17.64 -15.19
C PRO A 78 8.22 18.36 -15.99
N GLU A 79 7.71 17.77 -17.07
CA GLU A 79 6.49 18.26 -17.74
C GLU A 79 5.24 17.67 -17.08
N MET A 80 5.33 16.41 -16.64
CA MET A 80 4.24 15.71 -15.96
C MET A 80 4.00 16.28 -14.56
N VAL A 81 5.06 16.60 -13.83
CA VAL A 81 5.00 17.20 -12.49
C VAL A 81 5.98 18.39 -12.45
N PRO A 82 5.55 19.59 -12.90
CA PRO A 82 6.41 20.77 -13.00
C PRO A 82 7.09 21.19 -11.71
N GLU A 83 6.45 20.93 -10.58
CA GLU A 83 6.96 21.24 -9.24
C GLU A 83 8.21 20.42 -8.87
N TRP A 84 8.49 19.33 -9.58
CA TRP A 84 9.67 18.51 -9.39
C TRP A 84 10.77 18.79 -10.41
N ARG A 85 10.68 19.87 -11.19
CA ARG A 85 11.69 20.18 -12.22
C ARG A 85 13.13 20.18 -11.68
N ASP A 86 13.32 20.76 -10.50
CA ASP A 86 14.65 20.87 -9.88
C ASP A 86 15.11 19.56 -9.22
N GLU A 87 14.25 18.54 -9.15
CA GLU A 87 14.57 17.20 -8.66
C GLU A 87 15.17 16.28 -9.75
N TYR A 88 15.23 16.75 -11.01
CA TYR A 88 15.79 15.99 -12.13
C TYR A 88 17.13 16.60 -12.58
N ASP A 89 18.22 15.88 -12.36
CA ASP A 89 19.54 16.21 -12.90
C ASP A 89 19.62 15.93 -14.42
N MET A 90 19.18 16.91 -15.21
CA MET A 90 19.26 16.87 -16.68
C MET A 90 20.71 16.82 -17.19
N ALA A 91 21.69 17.33 -16.44
CA ALA A 91 23.09 17.27 -16.86
C ALA A 91 23.63 15.83 -16.81
N SER A 92 23.18 15.03 -15.84
CA SER A 92 23.56 13.61 -15.74
C SER A 92 23.09 12.79 -16.95
N ILE A 93 21.90 13.06 -17.48
CA ILE A 93 21.37 12.33 -18.64
C ILE A 93 22.06 12.76 -19.93
N ASP A 94 22.34 14.07 -20.09
CA ASP A 94 23.10 14.58 -21.23
C ASP A 94 24.51 13.99 -21.27
N ALA A 95 25.18 13.92 -20.11
CA ALA A 95 26.49 13.29 -19.99
C ALA A 95 26.44 11.79 -20.36
N LEU A 96 25.41 11.06 -19.94
CA LEU A 96 25.25 9.65 -20.33
C LEU A 96 25.15 9.49 -21.85
N ILE A 97 24.35 10.32 -22.52
CA ILE A 97 24.20 10.28 -23.98
C ILE A 97 25.53 10.62 -24.66
N GLU A 98 26.20 11.70 -24.24
CA GLU A 98 27.46 12.14 -24.82
C GLU A 98 28.54 11.05 -24.74
N LYS A 99 28.74 10.46 -23.55
CA LYS A 99 29.75 9.40 -23.35
C LYS A 99 29.40 8.12 -24.09
N THR A 100 28.11 7.77 -24.15
CA THR A 100 27.65 6.60 -24.92
C THR A 100 27.88 6.80 -26.42
N ALA A 101 27.58 7.99 -26.95
CA ALA A 101 27.81 8.33 -28.35
C ALA A 101 29.31 8.34 -28.72
N ALA A 102 30.16 8.77 -27.78
CA ALA A 102 31.62 8.73 -27.92
C ALA A 102 32.20 7.31 -27.79
N ARG A 103 31.38 6.29 -27.44
CA ARG A 103 31.80 4.92 -27.12
C ARG A 103 32.84 4.85 -26.01
N ASP A 104 32.83 5.82 -25.09
CA ASP A 104 33.60 5.77 -23.86
C ASP A 104 32.79 4.98 -22.82
N PHE A 105 32.84 3.66 -22.93
CA PHE A 105 31.99 2.74 -22.15
C PHE A 105 32.18 2.92 -20.64
N ASP A 106 33.42 3.13 -20.20
CA ASP A 106 33.74 3.35 -18.79
C ASP A 106 33.16 4.67 -18.27
N ALA A 107 33.31 5.77 -19.04
CA ALA A 107 32.71 7.05 -18.64
C ALA A 107 31.18 7.01 -18.71
N ALA A 108 30.61 6.33 -19.71
CA ALA A 108 29.18 6.15 -19.85
C ALA A 108 28.59 5.32 -18.70
N LEU A 109 29.28 4.27 -18.24
CA LEU A 109 28.86 3.52 -17.06
C LEU A 109 28.85 4.40 -15.80
N ARG A 110 29.90 5.21 -15.58
CA ARG A 110 29.91 6.18 -14.46
C ARG A 110 28.80 7.21 -14.58
N ALA A 111 28.54 7.75 -15.77
CA ALA A 111 27.43 8.67 -16.00
C ALA A 111 26.06 8.01 -15.72
N SER A 112 25.89 6.73 -16.06
CA SER A 112 24.66 6.00 -15.70
C SER A 112 24.50 5.78 -14.19
N ASP A 113 25.60 5.72 -13.43
CA ASP A 113 25.55 5.69 -11.96
C ASP A 113 25.11 7.05 -11.36
N GLU A 114 25.42 8.18 -12.02
CA GLU A 114 24.90 9.51 -11.65
C GLU A 114 23.38 9.55 -11.82
N VAL A 115 22.87 9.18 -13.00
CA VAL A 115 21.42 9.09 -13.27
C VAL A 115 20.73 8.17 -12.26
N THR A 116 21.37 7.04 -11.91
CA THR A 116 20.85 6.11 -10.90
C THR A 116 20.73 6.76 -9.52
N ARG A 117 21.69 7.61 -9.14
CA ARG A 117 21.68 8.30 -7.84
C ARG A 117 20.59 9.35 -7.76
N ASP A 118 20.37 10.10 -8.83
CA ASP A 118 19.26 11.03 -8.98
C ASP A 118 17.90 10.32 -8.84
N CYS A 119 17.67 9.24 -9.61
CA CYS A 119 16.47 8.42 -9.50
C CYS A 119 16.22 7.93 -8.06
N ARG A 120 17.29 7.50 -7.36
CA ARG A 120 17.20 7.05 -5.96
C ARG A 120 16.90 8.20 -5.00
N SER A 121 17.35 9.42 -5.28
CA SER A 121 17.07 10.58 -4.45
C SER A 121 15.58 10.88 -4.42
N CYS A 122 14.98 11.07 -5.60
CA CYS A 122 13.55 11.30 -5.75
C CYS A 122 12.72 10.13 -5.18
N HIS A 123 13.13 8.87 -5.44
CA HIS A 123 12.42 7.71 -4.88
C HIS A 123 12.46 7.65 -3.34
N ARG A 124 13.61 7.94 -2.71
CA ARG A 124 13.71 7.94 -1.24
C ARG A 124 12.78 8.97 -0.62
N GLN A 125 12.59 10.10 -1.27
CA GLN A 125 11.83 11.22 -0.71
C GLN A 125 10.33 11.08 -0.97
N TYR A 126 9.93 10.68 -2.18
CA TYR A 126 8.53 10.81 -2.61
C TYR A 126 7.80 9.49 -2.84
N GLN A 127 8.50 8.39 -3.19
CA GLN A 127 7.85 7.17 -3.69
C GLN A 127 6.83 6.58 -2.70
N ALA A 128 7.20 6.45 -1.43
CA ALA A 128 6.35 5.86 -0.40
C ALA A 128 5.11 6.74 -0.13
N LEU A 129 5.30 8.05 -0.04
CA LEU A 129 4.23 9.01 0.20
C LEU A 129 3.27 9.08 -0.99
N THR A 130 3.80 9.11 -2.21
CA THR A 130 2.99 9.08 -3.43
C THR A 130 2.17 7.79 -3.53
N ALA A 131 2.76 6.64 -3.22
CA ALA A 131 2.04 5.37 -3.18
C ALA A 131 0.93 5.39 -2.12
N LEU A 132 1.22 5.92 -0.93
CA LEU A 132 0.25 6.03 0.16
C LEU A 132 -0.93 6.96 -0.21
N LYS A 133 -0.66 8.15 -0.76
CA LYS A 133 -1.67 9.16 -1.13
C LYS A 133 -2.51 8.78 -2.34
N PHE A 134 -1.99 7.99 -3.28
CA PHE A 134 -2.69 7.77 -4.56
C PHE A 134 -2.99 6.32 -4.92
N ARG A 135 -2.43 5.34 -4.19
CA ARG A 135 -2.68 3.91 -4.45
C ARG A 135 -3.39 3.20 -3.31
N TRP A 136 -3.51 3.83 -2.14
CA TRP A 136 -4.24 3.27 -1.01
C TRP A 136 -5.65 3.86 -0.91
N PRO A 137 -6.71 3.08 -0.65
CA PRO A 137 -8.04 3.64 -0.47
C PRO A 137 -8.13 4.51 0.79
N ASP A 138 -8.99 5.52 0.74
CA ASP A 138 -9.52 6.19 1.93
C ASP A 138 -10.87 5.53 2.27
N PHE A 139 -10.92 4.85 3.42
CA PHE A 139 -12.12 4.12 3.84
C PHE A 139 -13.23 5.03 4.39
N ARG A 140 -12.95 6.30 4.70
CA ARG A 140 -13.98 7.24 5.23
C ARG A 140 -15.06 7.55 4.19
N GLU A 141 -14.69 7.55 2.93
CA GLU A 141 -15.61 7.78 1.81
C GLU A 141 -16.30 6.48 1.35
N GLN A 142 -15.95 5.34 1.95
CA GLN A 142 -16.48 4.04 1.54
C GLN A 142 -17.78 3.71 2.27
N ARG A 143 -18.63 2.99 1.55
CA ARG A 143 -19.93 2.52 2.02
C ARG A 143 -19.99 1.00 1.95
N VAL A 144 -20.60 0.38 2.94
CA VAL A 144 -20.90 -1.05 2.94
C VAL A 144 -22.34 -1.22 2.47
N VAL A 145 -22.52 -1.89 1.33
CA VAL A 145 -23.84 -2.23 0.79
C VAL A 145 -24.40 -3.43 1.54
N LEU A 146 -25.56 -3.25 2.16
CA LEU A 146 -26.29 -4.27 2.90
C LEU A 146 -27.18 -5.11 1.96
N ASP A 147 -27.70 -6.23 2.46
CA ASP A 147 -28.49 -7.16 1.64
C ASP A 147 -29.84 -6.59 1.17
N ASP A 148 -30.39 -5.61 1.88
CA ASP A 148 -31.59 -4.86 1.47
C ASP A 148 -31.29 -3.72 0.47
N GLY A 149 -30.02 -3.58 0.07
CA GLY A 149 -29.55 -2.52 -0.83
C GLY A 149 -29.31 -1.17 -0.15
N SER A 150 -29.57 -1.06 1.15
CA SER A 150 -29.17 0.14 1.91
C SER A 150 -27.65 0.19 2.12
N GLU A 151 -27.14 1.37 2.45
CA GLU A 151 -25.73 1.59 2.68
C GLU A 151 -25.46 2.00 4.12
N ARG A 152 -24.33 1.51 4.66
CA ARG A 152 -23.80 1.91 5.96
C ARG A 152 -22.42 2.53 5.81
N ASP A 153 -22.12 3.53 6.63
CA ASP A 153 -20.76 4.07 6.75
C ASP A 153 -19.78 2.95 7.13
N TYR A 154 -18.59 2.96 6.52
CA TYR A 154 -17.57 1.95 6.78
C TYR A 154 -17.19 1.88 8.28
N ASP A 155 -16.99 3.02 8.93
CA ASP A 155 -16.62 3.10 10.34
C ASP A 155 -17.71 2.55 11.27
N GLU A 156 -18.98 2.84 10.95
CA GLU A 156 -20.12 2.28 11.68
C GLU A 156 -20.19 0.75 11.53
N HIS A 157 -19.93 0.23 10.32
CA HIS A 157 -19.89 -1.20 10.08
C HIS A 157 -18.74 -1.89 10.82
N MET A 158 -17.56 -1.27 10.87
CA MET A 158 -16.42 -1.76 11.64
C MET A 158 -16.68 -1.75 13.15
N ALA A 159 -17.36 -0.72 13.67
CA ALA A 159 -17.79 -0.67 15.07
C ALA A 159 -18.81 -1.77 15.40
N LEU A 160 -19.73 -2.05 14.47
CA LEU A 160 -20.68 -3.16 14.60
C LEU A 160 -19.97 -4.51 14.66
N LEU A 161 -19.01 -4.78 13.77
CA LEU A 161 -18.22 -6.02 13.77
C LEU A 161 -17.51 -6.25 15.12
N SER A 162 -16.86 -5.21 15.65
CA SER A 162 -16.20 -5.25 16.96
C SER A 162 -17.19 -5.56 18.08
N THR A 163 -18.36 -4.91 18.06
CA THR A 163 -19.43 -5.16 19.03
C THR A 163 -19.95 -6.59 18.95
N THR A 164 -20.21 -7.10 17.75
CA THR A 164 -20.70 -8.47 17.53
C THR A 164 -19.68 -9.50 17.99
N LEU A 165 -18.39 -9.32 17.69
CA LEU A 165 -17.31 -10.20 18.16
C LEU A 165 -17.27 -10.27 19.70
N ASN A 166 -17.35 -9.11 20.36
CA ASN A 166 -17.38 -9.04 21.82
C ASN A 166 -18.65 -9.66 22.41
N ARG A 167 -19.81 -9.56 21.75
CA ARG A 167 -21.03 -10.23 22.17
C ARG A 167 -20.89 -11.75 22.18
N ILE A 168 -20.21 -12.35 21.20
CA ILE A 168 -19.91 -13.78 21.22
C ILE A 168 -19.12 -14.14 22.47
N ARG A 169 -18.08 -13.35 22.77
CA ARG A 169 -17.23 -13.57 23.94
C ARG A 169 -18.00 -13.46 25.25
N ILE A 170 -18.70 -12.36 25.46
CA ILE A 170 -19.48 -12.08 26.68
C ILE A 170 -20.53 -13.16 26.88
N ALA A 171 -21.32 -13.46 25.83
CA ALA A 171 -22.37 -14.48 25.92
C ALA A 171 -21.81 -15.88 26.19
N SER A 172 -20.64 -16.22 25.66
CA SER A 172 -19.98 -17.50 25.94
C SER A 172 -19.46 -17.59 27.38
N ASP A 173 -18.85 -16.51 27.88
CA ASP A 173 -18.35 -16.43 29.26
C ASP A 173 -19.50 -16.47 30.28
N ASP A 174 -20.67 -15.92 29.93
CA ASP A 174 -21.90 -15.94 30.73
C ASP A 174 -22.77 -17.20 30.50
N GLU A 175 -22.28 -18.21 29.76
CA GLU A 175 -23.00 -19.45 29.43
C GLU A 175 -24.33 -19.25 28.67
N ARG A 176 -24.49 -18.11 27.99
CA ARG A 176 -25.62 -17.76 27.12
C ARG A 176 -25.41 -18.26 25.69
N TRP A 177 -25.28 -19.58 25.52
CA TRP A 177 -24.86 -20.24 24.27
C TRP A 177 -25.73 -19.91 23.04
N SER A 178 -27.04 -19.77 23.20
CA SER A 178 -27.95 -19.43 22.11
C SER A 178 -27.73 -17.99 21.60
N GLU A 179 -27.30 -17.08 22.46
CA GLU A 179 -26.95 -15.71 22.09
C GLU A 179 -25.57 -15.63 21.46
N ALA A 180 -24.61 -16.40 21.97
CA ALA A 180 -23.30 -16.52 21.34
C ALA A 180 -23.41 -17.06 19.91
N THR A 181 -24.25 -18.09 19.70
CA THR A 181 -24.51 -18.68 18.38
C THR A 181 -25.14 -17.67 17.42
N ARG A 182 -26.23 -16.99 17.83
CA ARG A 182 -26.84 -15.93 17.00
C ARG A 182 -25.88 -14.80 16.68
N SER A 183 -24.99 -14.45 17.61
CA SER A 183 -23.98 -13.41 17.39
C SER A 183 -22.90 -13.87 16.40
N LEU A 184 -22.55 -15.16 16.38
CA LEU A 184 -21.66 -15.72 15.37
C LEU A 184 -22.28 -15.67 13.97
N ASP A 185 -23.56 -16.02 13.84
CA ASP A 185 -24.28 -15.95 12.55
C ASP A 185 -24.30 -14.50 12.04
N ALA A 186 -24.61 -13.54 12.92
CA ALA A 186 -24.57 -12.12 12.59
C ALA A 186 -23.16 -11.65 12.19
N LEU A 187 -22.11 -12.14 12.84
CA LEU A 187 -20.73 -11.81 12.48
C LEU A 187 -20.38 -12.30 11.07
N ARG A 188 -20.75 -13.54 10.73
CA ARG A 188 -20.53 -14.10 9.38
C ARG A 188 -21.22 -13.26 8.32
N GLU A 189 -22.48 -12.88 8.53
CA GLU A 189 -23.24 -12.03 7.60
C GLU A 189 -22.57 -10.65 7.44
N GLN A 190 -22.22 -10.00 8.55
CA GLN A 190 -21.56 -8.69 8.54
C GLN A 190 -20.20 -8.73 7.82
N LEU A 191 -19.40 -9.78 8.00
CA LEU A 191 -18.15 -9.99 7.28
C LEU A 191 -18.39 -10.28 5.80
N GLY A 192 -19.42 -11.04 5.47
CA GLY A 192 -19.85 -11.33 4.10
C GLY A 192 -20.18 -10.04 3.34
N MET A 193 -20.96 -9.14 3.95
CA MET A 193 -21.29 -7.82 3.42
C MET A 193 -20.04 -6.95 3.24
N LEU A 194 -19.19 -6.84 4.26
CA LEU A 194 -17.94 -6.08 4.18
C LEU A 194 -17.04 -6.60 3.05
N GLY A 195 -16.92 -7.92 2.92
CA GLY A 195 -16.11 -8.56 1.90
C GLY A 195 -16.57 -8.28 0.47
N LYS A 196 -17.84 -7.89 0.24
CA LYS A 196 -18.31 -7.51 -1.11
C LYS A 196 -17.58 -6.25 -1.58
N GLY A 197 -17.18 -5.39 -0.64
CA GLY A 197 -16.37 -4.20 -0.89
C GLY A 197 -14.95 -4.47 -1.39
N CYS A 198 -14.42 -5.69 -1.27
CA CYS A 198 -13.08 -6.01 -1.78
C CYS A 198 -12.92 -5.72 -3.28
N ALA A 199 -14.00 -5.89 -4.06
CA ALA A 199 -14.01 -5.67 -5.50
C ALA A 199 -13.86 -4.19 -5.91
N SER A 200 -13.98 -3.23 -4.97
CA SER A 200 -13.74 -1.81 -5.28
C SER A 200 -12.27 -1.51 -5.54
N CYS A 201 -11.37 -2.34 -5.00
CA CYS A 201 -9.92 -2.18 -5.08
C CYS A 201 -9.20 -3.37 -5.74
N HIS A 202 -9.79 -4.57 -5.72
CA HIS A 202 -9.19 -5.79 -6.24
C HIS A 202 -9.99 -6.33 -7.44
N ASP A 203 -9.28 -6.58 -8.54
CA ASP A 203 -9.86 -7.13 -9.77
C ASP A 203 -9.92 -8.67 -9.77
N ASP A 204 -9.45 -9.32 -8.69
CA ASP A 204 -9.41 -10.78 -8.55
C ASP A 204 -9.90 -11.25 -7.17
N ALA A 205 -10.23 -12.54 -7.07
CA ALA A 205 -10.83 -13.13 -5.88
C ALA A 205 -9.82 -13.46 -4.76
N ALA A 206 -8.51 -13.49 -5.04
CA ALA A 206 -7.52 -14.02 -4.11
C ALA A 206 -7.39 -13.21 -2.80
N PRO A 207 -7.46 -11.87 -2.79
CA PRO A 207 -7.46 -11.08 -1.57
C PRO A 207 -8.63 -11.42 -0.65
N ARG A 208 -9.83 -11.59 -1.21
CA ARG A 208 -11.03 -11.98 -0.46
C ARG A 208 -10.86 -13.41 0.08
N GLU A 209 -10.45 -14.36 -0.75
CA GLU A 209 -10.25 -15.76 -0.36
C GLU A 209 -9.21 -15.90 0.78
N ARG A 210 -8.13 -15.10 0.75
CA ARG A 210 -7.11 -15.13 1.81
C ARG A 210 -7.64 -14.74 3.19
N ILE A 211 -8.71 -13.96 3.27
CA ILE A 211 -9.22 -13.40 4.53
C ILE A 211 -10.56 -14.03 4.92
N LEU A 212 -11.46 -14.20 3.95
CA LEU A 212 -12.84 -14.66 4.12
C LEU A 212 -13.11 -15.96 3.36
N GLY A 213 -12.07 -16.72 3.02
CA GLY A 213 -12.17 -17.98 2.29
C GLY A 213 -12.32 -19.21 3.17
N ALA A 214 -12.01 -20.37 2.59
CA ALA A 214 -12.32 -21.68 3.19
C ALA A 214 -11.72 -21.90 4.59
N GLU A 215 -10.51 -21.41 4.86
CA GLU A 215 -9.85 -21.52 6.18
C GLU A 215 -10.63 -20.77 7.27
N THR A 216 -11.12 -19.58 6.94
CA THR A 216 -11.91 -18.74 7.84
C THR A 216 -13.28 -19.39 8.10
N GLU A 217 -13.95 -19.87 7.05
CA GLU A 217 -15.23 -20.57 7.20
C GLU A 217 -15.10 -21.84 8.04
N GLN A 218 -14.04 -22.63 7.83
CA GLN A 218 -13.77 -23.80 8.66
C GLN A 218 -13.59 -23.42 10.14
N THR A 219 -12.91 -22.32 10.42
CA THR A 219 -12.71 -21.82 11.80
C THR A 219 -14.05 -21.42 12.41
N PHE A 220 -14.91 -20.74 11.65
CA PHE A 220 -16.25 -20.40 12.13
C PHE A 220 -17.14 -21.63 12.33
N ASP A 221 -17.03 -22.66 11.51
CA ASP A 221 -17.80 -23.89 11.66
C ASP A 221 -17.40 -24.64 12.92
N GLN A 222 -16.09 -24.71 13.21
CA GLN A 222 -15.61 -25.27 14.46
C GLN A 222 -16.08 -24.45 15.67
N LEU A 223 -16.08 -23.12 15.55
CA LEU A 223 -16.58 -22.24 16.62
C LEU A 223 -18.08 -22.49 16.86
N ALA A 224 -18.89 -22.57 15.80
CA ALA A 224 -20.32 -22.87 15.90
C ALA A 224 -20.59 -24.22 16.59
N GLN A 225 -19.82 -25.26 16.24
CA GLN A 225 -19.89 -26.57 16.90
C GLN A 225 -19.55 -26.48 18.38
N SER A 226 -18.51 -25.72 18.72
CA SER A 226 -18.06 -25.53 20.10
C SER A 226 -19.09 -24.77 20.96
N LEU A 227 -19.71 -23.74 20.39
CA LEU A 227 -20.79 -22.98 21.05
C LEU A 227 -22.02 -23.86 21.28
N THR A 228 -22.39 -24.67 20.29
CA THR A 228 -23.51 -25.63 20.40
C THR A 228 -23.25 -26.71 21.46
N ALA A 229 -22.00 -27.13 21.60
CA ALA A 229 -21.58 -28.11 22.60
C ALA A 229 -21.39 -27.52 24.01
N ALA A 230 -21.61 -26.20 24.20
CA ALA A 230 -21.35 -25.49 25.45
C ALA A 230 -19.90 -25.64 25.97
N ASP A 231 -18.92 -25.78 25.06
CA ASP A 231 -17.50 -25.88 25.41
C ASP A 231 -16.87 -24.49 25.44
N GLY A 232 -16.92 -23.81 26.60
CA GLY A 232 -16.41 -22.44 26.75
C GLY A 232 -14.92 -22.31 26.46
N LYS A 233 -14.09 -23.29 26.88
CA LYS A 233 -12.64 -23.26 26.68
C LYS A 233 -12.30 -23.34 25.19
N ARG A 234 -12.91 -24.29 24.48
CA ARG A 234 -12.69 -24.45 23.04
C ARG A 234 -13.27 -23.28 22.25
N SER A 235 -14.43 -22.76 22.64
CA SER A 235 -15.07 -21.61 22.00
C SER A 235 -14.20 -20.36 22.12
N GLY A 236 -13.65 -20.09 23.31
CA GLY A 236 -12.74 -18.96 23.52
C GLY A 236 -11.47 -19.03 22.67
N ARG A 237 -10.89 -20.23 22.51
CA ARG A 237 -9.72 -20.43 21.63
C ARG A 237 -10.07 -20.17 20.16
N LEU A 238 -11.15 -20.79 19.66
CA LEU A 238 -11.57 -20.68 18.27
C LEU A 238 -12.00 -19.25 17.91
N LEU A 239 -12.61 -18.52 18.85
CA LEU A 239 -12.93 -17.10 18.67
C LEU A 239 -11.66 -16.26 18.50
N GLY A 240 -10.61 -16.54 19.28
CA GLY A 240 -9.30 -15.91 19.11
C GLY A 240 -8.65 -16.23 17.76
N GLU A 241 -8.72 -17.49 17.33
CA GLU A 241 -8.23 -17.93 16.02
C GLU A 241 -8.99 -17.22 14.87
N ALA A 242 -10.31 -17.12 14.96
CA ALA A 242 -11.13 -16.39 13.98
C ALA A 242 -10.77 -14.88 13.94
N ALA A 243 -10.55 -14.25 15.10
CA ALA A 243 -10.14 -12.85 15.17
C ALA A 243 -8.76 -12.61 14.52
N VAL A 244 -7.82 -13.55 14.66
CA VAL A 244 -6.52 -13.47 13.98
C VAL A 244 -6.69 -13.70 12.47
N ALA A 245 -7.46 -14.71 12.07
CA ALA A 245 -7.69 -15.03 10.66
C ALA A 245 -8.35 -13.88 9.89
N VAL A 246 -9.26 -13.13 10.53
CA VAL A 246 -10.00 -12.05 9.86
C VAL A 246 -9.47 -10.67 10.26
N CYS A 247 -9.60 -10.29 11.52
CA CYS A 247 -9.35 -8.92 11.96
C CYS A 247 -7.88 -8.53 11.83
N ALA A 248 -6.96 -9.41 12.26
CA ALA A 248 -5.53 -9.11 12.16
C ALA A 248 -5.06 -9.05 10.70
N ARG A 249 -5.54 -9.96 9.82
CA ARG A 249 -5.21 -9.93 8.39
C ARG A 249 -5.72 -8.65 7.72
N CYS A 250 -6.98 -8.29 7.96
CA CYS A 250 -7.57 -7.05 7.45
C CYS A 250 -6.82 -5.82 7.96
N HIS A 251 -6.55 -5.72 9.27
CA HIS A 251 -5.93 -4.53 9.84
C HIS A 251 -4.47 -4.37 9.45
N GLY A 252 -3.71 -5.47 9.42
CA GLY A 252 -2.30 -5.46 8.99
C GLY A 252 -2.13 -5.07 7.53
N THR A 253 -3.14 -5.31 6.69
CA THR A 253 -3.11 -4.94 5.27
C THR A 253 -3.71 -3.55 5.05
N HIS A 254 -4.94 -3.31 5.52
CA HIS A 254 -5.77 -2.16 5.16
C HIS A 254 -5.72 -1.00 6.14
N ARG A 255 -5.89 -1.30 7.43
CA ARG A 255 -6.06 -0.27 8.44
C ARG A 255 -4.78 0.53 8.66
N LEU A 256 -3.63 -0.13 8.79
CA LEU A 256 -2.38 0.56 9.08
C LEU A 256 -2.06 1.64 8.01
N LEU A 257 -2.13 1.26 6.74
CA LEU A 257 -1.85 2.17 5.64
C LEU A 257 -2.94 3.25 5.49
N SER A 258 -4.21 2.92 5.72
CA SER A 258 -5.28 3.94 5.71
C SER A 258 -5.13 4.95 6.84
N ASP A 259 -4.81 4.48 8.05
CA ASP A 259 -4.56 5.35 9.21
C ASP A 259 -3.33 6.24 8.98
N MET A 260 -2.25 5.70 8.39
CA MET A 260 -1.05 6.45 8.01
C MET A 260 -1.35 7.50 6.94
N ARG A 261 -2.10 7.13 5.90
CA ARG A 261 -2.53 8.06 4.84
C ARG A 261 -3.26 9.25 5.47
N ARG A 262 -4.23 8.98 6.35
CA ARG A 262 -5.00 10.02 7.02
C ARG A 262 -4.11 10.95 7.83
N GLN A 263 -3.23 10.41 8.68
CA GLN A 263 -2.36 11.23 9.53
C GLN A 263 -1.40 12.14 8.75
N LEU A 264 -1.06 11.78 7.51
CA LEU A 264 -0.07 12.51 6.72
C LEU A 264 -0.69 13.49 5.73
N PHE A 265 -1.97 13.32 5.37
CA PHE A 265 -2.58 14.07 4.27
C PHE A 265 -3.91 14.74 4.62
N ASP A 266 -4.46 14.54 5.84
CA ASP A 266 -5.72 15.12 6.33
C ASP A 266 -5.58 15.71 7.74
#